data_AF-A0A6B2CPK4-F1
#
_entry.id   AF-A0A6B2CPK4-F1
#
_cell.length_a   1.000
_cell.length_b   1.000
_cell.length_c   1.000
_cell.angle_alpha   90.00
_cell.angle_beta   90.00
_cell.angle_gamma   90.00
#
_symmetry.space_group_name_H-M   'P 1'
#
loop_
_entity.id
_entity.type
_entity.pdbx_description
1 polymer ?
#
loop_
_entity_poly.entity_id
_entity_poly.type
_entity_poly.pdbx_seq_one_letter_code
_entity_poly.pdbx_strand_id
1 'polypeptide(L)'
;MDWKRVMEVLSRAPYHVDFLVYKDELPDPSSACLEPSWGRPRGQLRDWRATLPDGSCMHVIEYRRLYVVHRDRANLNDSIARHVALDEPRLILPLAAWLPLLELLRVLYRVARRRRLMTRGDPCAYNGSDALPQRRAKGHDGREGPGPDRQGALREG
;
A
#
# COMPACT_ATOMS: atom_id res chain seq x y z
N MET A 1 9.04 17.97 5.44
CA MET A 1 8.06 16.93 5.84
C MET A 1 8.35 15.69 5.02
N ASP A 2 7.90 14.48 5.37
CA ASP A 2 8.11 13.28 4.54
C ASP A 2 6.80 12.51 4.29
N TRP A 3 6.80 11.64 3.28
CA TRP A 3 5.62 10.85 2.93
C TRP A 3 5.19 9.88 4.03
N LYS A 4 6.11 9.40 4.87
CA LYS A 4 5.79 8.51 5.99
C LYS A 4 4.94 9.23 7.03
N ARG A 5 5.28 10.48 7.33
CA ARG A 5 4.51 11.33 8.25
C ARG A 5 3.15 11.68 7.66
N VAL A 6 3.07 11.97 6.36
CA VAL A 6 1.78 12.20 5.68
C VAL A 6 0.88 10.97 5.77
N MET A 7 1.42 9.77 5.53
CA MET A 7 0.68 8.51 5.68
C MET A 7 0.18 8.30 7.12
N GLU A 8 0.99 8.60 8.13
CA GLU A 8 0.59 8.51 9.54
C GLU A 8 -0.57 9.46 9.85
N VAL A 9 -0.50 10.72 9.41
CA VAL A 9 -1.58 11.70 9.60
C VAL A 9 -2.85 11.25 8.88
N LEU A 10 -2.73 10.82 7.62
CA LEU A 10 -3.88 10.38 6.83
C LEU A 10 -4.55 9.14 7.38
N SER A 11 -3.82 8.22 8.02
CA SER A 11 -4.42 7.03 8.66
C SER A 11 -5.49 7.37 9.70
N ARG A 12 -5.49 8.60 10.22
CA ARG A 12 -6.48 9.13 11.18
C ARG A 12 -7.44 10.14 10.55
N ALA A 13 -7.18 10.56 9.32
CA ALA A 13 -8.01 11.52 8.60
C ALA A 13 -9.31 10.87 8.07
N PRO A 14 -10.39 11.65 7.91
CA PRO A 14 -11.60 11.19 7.23
C PRO A 14 -11.32 10.83 5.76
N TYR A 15 -12.13 9.92 5.23
CA TYR A 15 -12.07 9.54 3.81
C TYR A 15 -12.53 10.67 2.90
N HIS A 16 -11.91 10.79 1.73
CA HIS A 16 -12.25 11.71 0.64
C HIS A 16 -12.21 13.20 1.01
N VAL A 17 -11.38 13.54 2.01
CA VAL A 17 -11.08 14.93 2.34
C VAL A 17 -9.73 15.30 1.74
N ASP A 18 -9.74 16.34 0.91
CA ASP A 18 -8.57 16.85 0.23
C ASP A 18 -7.70 17.71 1.16
N PHE A 19 -6.43 17.36 1.24
CA PHE A 19 -5.38 18.15 1.89
C PHE A 19 -4.45 18.72 0.82
N LEU A 20 -4.20 20.03 0.88
CA LEU A 20 -3.28 20.71 -0.02
C LEU A 20 -1.89 20.73 0.60
N VAL A 21 -0.88 20.28 -0.15
CA VAL A 21 0.52 20.34 0.27
C VAL A 21 1.36 20.92 -0.86
N TYR A 22 2.16 21.94 -0.59
CA TYR A 22 3.02 22.51 -1.62
C TYR A 22 4.22 21.60 -1.92
N LYS A 23 4.70 21.64 -3.18
CA LYS A 23 5.77 20.75 -3.66
C LYS A 23 7.13 20.98 -3.01
N ASP A 24 7.35 22.14 -2.42
CA ASP A 24 8.56 22.49 -1.67
C ASP A 24 8.56 21.88 -0.25
N GLU A 25 7.41 21.43 0.26
CA GLU A 25 7.29 20.87 1.61
C GLU A 25 7.54 19.34 1.67
N LEU A 26 7.38 18.66 0.53
CA LEU A 26 7.49 17.21 0.39
C LEU A 26 8.41 16.80 -0.77
N PRO A 27 9.16 15.69 -0.62
CA PRO A 27 9.95 15.14 -1.71
C PRO A 27 9.04 14.54 -2.81
N ASP A 28 9.62 14.20 -3.95
CA ASP A 28 8.89 13.55 -5.04
C ASP A 28 8.24 12.23 -4.58
N PRO A 29 6.96 11.96 -4.93
CA PRO A 29 6.27 10.72 -4.56
C PRO A 29 7.05 9.43 -4.92
N SER A 30 7.75 9.43 -6.05
CA SER A 30 8.50 8.27 -6.52
C SER A 30 9.68 7.94 -5.63
N SER A 31 10.29 8.94 -4.96
CA SER A 31 11.42 8.70 -4.04
C SER A 31 10.99 8.00 -2.75
N ALA A 32 9.70 8.02 -2.42
CA ALA A 32 9.11 7.23 -1.33
C ALA A 32 8.39 5.97 -1.82
N CYS A 33 8.65 5.56 -3.06
CA CYS A 33 8.07 4.38 -3.69
C CYS A 33 6.53 4.40 -3.78
N LEU A 34 5.91 5.58 -3.78
CA LEU A 34 4.50 5.67 -4.12
C LEU A 34 4.32 5.16 -5.55
N GLU A 35 3.28 4.36 -5.75
CA GLU A 35 3.03 3.74 -7.03
C GLU A 35 2.27 4.70 -7.95
N PRO A 36 2.67 4.83 -9.22
CA PRO A 36 1.86 5.56 -10.18
C PRO A 36 0.50 4.86 -10.33
N SER A 37 -0.53 5.67 -10.53
CA SER A 37 -1.90 5.22 -10.70
C SER A 37 -2.60 6.08 -11.75
N TRP A 38 -3.87 5.77 -11.98
CA TRP A 38 -4.75 6.54 -12.86
C TRP A 38 -5.95 7.05 -12.07
N GLY A 39 -6.09 8.37 -11.99
CA GLY A 39 -7.26 9.03 -11.43
C GLY A 39 -8.16 9.61 -12.51
N ARG A 40 -9.28 10.18 -12.07
CA ARG A 40 -10.17 10.95 -12.95
C ARG A 40 -9.42 12.18 -13.50
N PRO A 41 -9.46 12.47 -14.80
CA PRO A 41 -8.79 13.65 -15.35
C PRO A 41 -9.37 14.95 -14.77
N ARG A 42 -8.52 15.76 -14.14
CA ARG A 42 -8.81 17.06 -13.51
C ARG A 42 -7.70 18.09 -13.81
N GLY A 43 -6.82 17.82 -14.76
CA GLY A 43 -5.66 18.66 -15.06
C GLY A 43 -4.42 18.35 -14.20
N GLN A 44 -4.42 17.19 -13.52
CA GLN A 44 -3.25 16.69 -12.84
C GLN A 44 -2.17 16.22 -13.82
N LEU A 45 -0.92 16.27 -13.38
CA LEU A 45 0.22 15.72 -14.09
C LEU A 45 0.28 14.20 -13.93
N ARG A 46 0.08 13.71 -12.70
CA ARG A 46 0.15 12.29 -12.33
C ARG A 46 -0.72 12.02 -11.11
N ASP A 47 -1.08 10.75 -10.95
CA ASP A 47 -1.69 10.21 -9.75
C ASP A 47 -0.73 9.20 -9.13
N TRP A 48 -0.59 9.25 -7.81
CA TRP A 48 0.24 8.36 -7.03
C TRP A 48 -0.57 7.74 -5.90
N ARG A 49 -0.30 6.49 -5.56
CA ARG A 49 -1.01 5.76 -4.51
C ARG A 49 -0.07 4.98 -3.62
N ALA A 50 -0.44 4.89 -2.35
CA ALA A 50 0.17 3.97 -1.39
C ALA A 50 -0.92 3.32 -0.54
N THR A 51 -0.75 2.03 -0.26
CA THR A 51 -1.62 1.30 0.68
C THR A 51 -1.17 1.61 2.09
N LEU A 52 -2.11 2.08 2.92
CA LEU A 52 -1.89 2.35 4.34
C LEU A 52 -1.96 1.05 5.15
N PRO A 53 -1.41 1.01 6.39
CA PRO A 53 -1.35 -0.21 7.19
C PRO A 53 -2.70 -0.87 7.51
N ASP A 54 -3.78 -0.10 7.49
CA ASP A 54 -5.15 -0.57 7.71
C ASP A 54 -5.86 -1.03 6.42
N GLY A 55 -5.14 -1.06 5.30
CA GLY A 55 -5.66 -1.44 3.99
C GLY A 55 -6.48 -0.36 3.28
N SER A 56 -6.55 0.85 3.84
CA SER A 56 -7.01 2.05 3.13
C SER A 56 -5.91 2.59 2.20
N CYS A 57 -6.19 3.63 1.44
CA CYS A 57 -5.26 4.15 0.44
C CYS A 57 -5.00 5.64 0.63
N MET A 58 -3.73 6.03 0.60
CA MET A 58 -3.36 7.41 0.34
C MET A 58 -3.30 7.63 -1.17
N HIS A 59 -4.09 8.56 -1.68
CA HIS A 59 -4.04 9.01 -3.07
C HIS A 59 -3.48 10.43 -3.11
N VAL A 60 -2.40 10.59 -3.86
CA VAL A 60 -1.72 11.87 -4.11
C VAL A 60 -1.96 12.25 -5.57
N ILE A 61 -2.61 13.37 -5.78
CA ILE A 61 -2.83 13.98 -7.10
C ILE A 61 -1.77 15.07 -7.28
N GLU A 62 -0.92 14.91 -8.28
CA GLU A 62 0.17 15.83 -8.54
C GLU A 62 -0.25 16.93 -9.52
N TYR A 63 -0.17 18.17 -9.07
CA TYR A 63 -0.29 19.35 -9.93
C TYR A 63 1.07 20.03 -10.11
N ARG A 64 1.12 21.09 -10.93
CA ARG A 64 2.38 21.78 -11.24
C ARG A 64 3.09 22.35 -10.00
N ARG A 65 2.35 22.87 -9.01
CA ARG A 65 2.91 23.56 -7.83
C ARG A 65 2.57 22.91 -6.49
N LEU A 66 1.60 22.01 -6.46
CA LEU A 66 1.09 21.40 -5.23
C LEU A 66 0.73 19.94 -5.47
N TYR A 67 0.60 19.23 -4.36
CA TYR A 67 -0.04 17.94 -4.24
C TYR A 67 -1.40 18.14 -3.58
N VAL A 68 -2.42 17.45 -4.09
CA VAL A 68 -3.66 17.21 -3.36
C VAL A 68 -3.57 15.79 -2.83
N VAL A 69 -3.67 15.62 -1.53
CA VAL A 69 -3.59 14.31 -0.89
C VAL A 69 -4.87 14.03 -0.16
N HIS A 70 -5.44 12.85 -0.36
CA HIS A 70 -6.58 12.39 0.41
C HIS A 70 -6.48 10.89 0.69
N ARG A 71 -7.40 10.43 1.53
CA ARG A 71 -7.53 9.01 1.87
C ARG A 71 -8.76 8.41 1.21
N ASP A 72 -8.54 7.33 0.48
CA ASP A 72 -9.57 6.46 -0.08
C ASP A 72 -9.74 5.21 0.79
N ARG A 73 -10.90 4.56 0.72
CA ARG A 73 -11.18 3.33 1.47
C ARG A 73 -10.49 2.12 0.86
N ALA A 74 -10.20 2.14 -0.44
CA ALA A 74 -9.48 1.08 -1.11
C ALA A 74 -8.48 1.61 -2.15
N ASN A 75 -7.38 0.87 -2.31
CA ASN A 75 -6.35 1.21 -3.29
C ASN A 75 -6.71 0.61 -4.66
N LEU A 76 -6.86 1.48 -5.67
CA LEU A 76 -7.06 1.08 -7.08
C LEU A 76 -5.94 0.15 -7.59
N ASN A 77 -4.70 0.32 -7.12
CA ASN A 77 -3.57 -0.52 -7.53
C ASN A 77 -3.61 -1.93 -6.92
N ASP A 78 -4.38 -2.15 -5.85
CA ASP A 78 -4.59 -3.45 -5.22
C ASP A 78 -5.84 -4.14 -5.77
N SER A 79 -6.97 -3.42 -5.89
CA SER A 79 -8.19 -3.92 -6.54
C SER A 79 -9.05 -2.76 -7.08
N ILE A 80 -9.32 -2.82 -8.38
CA ILE A 80 -10.28 -1.95 -9.08
C ILE A 80 -11.69 -2.20 -8.58
N ALA A 81 -12.11 -3.46 -8.45
CA ALA A 81 -13.46 -3.79 -8.03
C ALA A 81 -13.76 -3.25 -6.62
N ARG A 82 -12.83 -3.43 -5.68
CA ARG A 82 -12.98 -2.92 -4.31
C ARG A 82 -12.98 -1.39 -4.28
N HIS A 83 -12.11 -0.72 -5.04
CA HIS A 83 -12.08 0.73 -5.14
C HIS A 83 -13.39 1.29 -5.71
N VAL A 84 -13.88 0.75 -6.83
CA VAL A 84 -15.15 1.16 -7.41
C VAL A 84 -16.32 0.94 -6.45
N ALA A 85 -16.36 -0.18 -5.72
CA ALA A 85 -17.43 -0.46 -4.78
C ALA A 85 -17.46 0.50 -3.57
N LEU A 86 -16.31 0.93 -3.08
CA LEU A 86 -16.20 1.70 -1.82
C LEU A 86 -16.05 3.20 -2.02
N ASP A 87 -15.33 3.62 -3.07
CA ASP A 87 -14.92 5.01 -3.27
C ASP A 87 -15.68 5.67 -4.43
N GLU A 88 -16.06 4.91 -5.46
CA GLU A 88 -16.75 5.42 -6.66
C GLU A 88 -17.98 4.55 -7.05
N PRO A 89 -18.97 4.34 -6.15
CA PRO A 89 -20.06 3.38 -6.37
C PRO A 89 -20.94 3.70 -7.58
N ARG A 90 -20.93 4.97 -8.02
CA ARG A 90 -21.62 5.42 -9.24
C ARG A 90 -21.05 4.78 -10.51
N LEU A 91 -19.81 4.29 -10.46
CA LEU A 91 -19.14 3.65 -11.59
C LEU A 91 -19.38 2.13 -11.66
N ILE A 92 -20.07 1.53 -10.68
CA ILE A 92 -20.34 0.08 -10.67
C ILE A 92 -21.08 -0.33 -11.95
N LEU A 93 -22.23 0.29 -12.24
CA LEU A 93 -23.04 -0.06 -13.41
C LEU A 93 -22.33 0.16 -14.75
N PRO A 94 -21.73 1.34 -15.04
CA PRO A 94 -21.07 1.56 -16.33
C PRO A 94 -19.82 0.69 -16.51
N LEU A 95 -19.14 0.28 -15.42
CA LEU A 95 -17.93 -0.54 -15.50
C LEU A 95 -18.18 -2.03 -15.28
N ALA A 96 -19.37 -2.47 -14.88
CA ALA A 96 -19.63 -3.86 -14.44
C ALA A 96 -19.12 -4.91 -15.43
N ALA A 97 -19.44 -4.75 -16.72
CA ALA A 97 -19.01 -5.66 -17.78
C ALA A 97 -17.49 -5.65 -18.02
N TRP A 98 -16.81 -4.56 -17.65
CA TRP A 98 -15.39 -4.34 -17.88
C TRP A 98 -14.53 -4.65 -16.67
N LEU A 99 -15.10 -4.74 -15.46
CA LEU A 99 -14.36 -4.96 -14.21
C LEU A 99 -13.38 -6.15 -14.26
N PRO A 100 -13.75 -7.34 -14.76
CA PRO A 100 -12.82 -8.47 -14.83
C PRO A 100 -11.62 -8.19 -15.74
N LEU A 101 -11.87 -7.55 -16.89
CA LEU A 101 -10.82 -7.17 -17.83
C LEU A 101 -9.91 -6.11 -17.22
N LEU A 102 -10.48 -5.08 -16.59
CA LEU A 102 -9.72 -4.02 -15.93
C LEU A 102 -8.84 -4.58 -14.80
N GLU A 103 -9.36 -5.50 -13.98
CA GLU A 103 -8.58 -6.18 -12.94
C GLU A 103 -7.42 -6.99 -13.53
N LEU A 104 -7.66 -7.73 -14.61
CA LEU A 104 -6.60 -8.45 -15.31
C LEU A 104 -5.53 -7.49 -15.83
N LEU A 105 -5.93 -6.41 -16.51
CA LEU A 105 -5.00 -5.40 -17.03
C LEU A 105 -4.19 -4.75 -15.92
N ARG A 106 -4.79 -4.46 -14.76
CA ARG A 106 -4.07 -3.97 -13.58
C ARG A 106 -3.01 -4.96 -13.10
N VAL A 107 -3.36 -6.23 -12.96
CA VAL A 107 -2.39 -7.27 -12.54
C VAL A 107 -1.24 -7.36 -13.53
N LEU A 108 -1.54 -7.43 -14.83
CA LEU A 108 -0.52 -7.48 -15.89
C LEU A 108 0.38 -6.24 -15.87
N TYR A 109 -0.20 -5.04 -15.73
CA TYR A 109 0.53 -3.80 -15.60
C TYR A 109 1.46 -3.82 -14.37
N ARG A 110 0.96 -4.26 -13.22
CA ARG A 110 1.74 -4.36 -11.97
C ARG A 110 2.92 -5.32 -12.11
N VAL A 111 2.70 -6.50 -12.71
CA VAL A 111 3.77 -7.48 -12.98
C VAL A 111 4.80 -6.91 -13.94
N ALA A 112 4.38 -6.28 -15.05
CA ALA A 112 5.28 -5.68 -16.03
C ALA A 112 6.08 -4.51 -15.43
N ARG A 113 5.44 -3.66 -14.61
CA ARG A 113 6.10 -2.58 -13.88
C ARG A 113 7.16 -3.14 -12.92
N ARG A 114 6.81 -4.13 -12.10
CA ARG A 114 7.73 -4.75 -11.15
C ARG A 114 8.96 -5.34 -11.84
N ARG A 115 8.76 -6.07 -12.94
CA ARG A 115 9.87 -6.59 -13.76
C ARG A 115 10.80 -5.47 -14.23
N ARG A 116 10.24 -4.35 -14.74
CA ARG A 116 11.04 -3.19 -15.16
C ARG A 116 11.83 -2.56 -14.01
N LEU A 117 11.23 -2.42 -12.84
CA LEU A 117 11.91 -1.90 -11.65
C LEU A 117 13.06 -2.81 -11.21
N MET A 118 12.84 -4.13 -11.20
CA MET A 118 13.89 -5.11 -10.90
C MET A 118 15.05 -5.05 -11.89
N THR A 119 14.77 -4.99 -13.20
CA THR A 119 15.82 -4.88 -14.23
C THR A 119 16.65 -3.60 -14.09
N ARG A 120 16.07 -2.53 -13.54
CA ARG A 120 16.76 -1.26 -13.28
C ARG A 120 17.48 -1.21 -11.93
N GLY A 121 17.33 -2.22 -11.08
CA GLY A 121 17.84 -2.20 -9.70
C GLY A 121 17.16 -1.13 -8.85
N ASP A 122 15.93 -0.76 -9.17
CA ASP A 122 15.19 0.28 -8.44
C ASP A 122 14.76 -0.23 -7.06
N PRO A 123 15.08 0.47 -5.96
CA PRO A 123 14.72 0.04 -4.60
C PRO A 123 13.21 -0.14 -4.40
N CYS A 124 12.39 0.57 -5.19
CA CYS A 124 10.94 0.46 -5.13
C CYS A 124 10.39 -0.82 -5.74
N ALA A 125 11.21 -1.67 -6.38
CA ALA A 125 10.80 -2.99 -6.87
C ALA A 125 10.29 -3.93 -5.76
N TYR A 126 10.68 -3.66 -4.52
CA TYR A 126 10.35 -4.45 -3.32
C TYR A 126 9.32 -3.77 -2.42
N ASN A 127 8.96 -2.52 -2.72
CA ASN A 127 8.13 -1.69 -1.85
C ASN A 127 6.74 -1.52 -2.46
N GLY A 128 5.84 -2.46 -2.13
CA GLY A 128 4.44 -2.39 -2.56
C GLY A 128 3.67 -3.63 -2.15
N SER A 129 2.92 -3.56 -1.04
CA SER A 129 2.02 -4.59 -0.46
C SER A 129 2.58 -6.02 -0.24
N ASP A 130 3.76 -6.34 -0.79
CA ASP A 130 4.52 -7.58 -0.72
C ASP A 130 5.58 -7.55 0.38
N ALA A 131 5.67 -6.46 1.16
CA ALA A 131 6.09 -6.57 2.54
C ALA A 131 5.03 -7.46 3.20
N LEU A 132 5.31 -8.77 3.16
CA LEU A 132 4.46 -9.87 3.57
C LEU A 132 3.49 -9.46 4.69
N PRO A 133 2.23 -9.96 4.69
CA PRO A 133 1.51 -10.03 5.95
C PRO A 133 2.48 -10.66 6.93
N GLN A 134 2.77 -10.01 8.06
CA GLN A 134 3.51 -10.66 9.14
C GLN A 134 2.85 -12.03 9.25
N ARG A 135 3.60 -13.09 8.89
CA ARG A 135 3.15 -14.45 9.14
C ARG A 135 2.73 -14.37 10.58
N ARG A 136 1.43 -14.60 10.86
CA ARG A 136 0.99 -15.01 12.19
C ARG A 136 2.08 -15.94 12.66
N ALA A 137 2.80 -15.56 13.71
CA ALA A 137 3.74 -16.44 14.36
C ALA A 137 2.96 -17.73 14.58
N LYS A 138 3.25 -18.73 13.76
CA LYS A 138 2.62 -20.02 13.85
C LYS A 138 3.03 -20.48 15.23
N GLY A 139 2.05 -20.59 16.12
CA GLY A 139 2.26 -20.98 17.50
C GLY A 139 3.29 -22.10 17.53
N HIS A 140 4.31 -21.88 18.35
CA HIS A 140 5.26 -22.91 18.69
C HIS A 140 4.44 -23.96 19.46
N ASP A 141 3.81 -24.89 18.73
CA ASP A 141 3.37 -26.17 19.28
C ASP A 141 4.65 -26.94 19.60
N GLY A 142 5.26 -26.56 20.72
CA GLY A 142 6.27 -27.35 21.39
C GLY A 142 5.58 -28.58 21.94
N ARG A 143 5.54 -29.64 21.13
CA ARG A 143 5.47 -31.00 21.67
C ARG A 143 6.68 -31.15 22.58
N GLU A 144 6.43 -31.09 23.88
CA GLU A 144 7.34 -31.56 24.91
C GLU A 144 7.61 -33.05 24.64
N GLY A 145 8.81 -33.33 24.13
CA GLY A 145 9.40 -34.66 24.17
C GLY A 145 9.92 -34.93 25.59
N PRO A 146 9.95 -36.21 26.01
CA PRO A 146 10.15 -36.57 27.41
C PRO A 146 11.58 -36.24 27.86
N GLY A 147 11.67 -35.54 28.99
CA GLY A 147 12.94 -35.24 29.65
C GLY A 147 13.59 -36.52 30.22
N PRO A 148 14.93 -36.61 30.23
CA PRO A 148 15.61 -37.61 31.01
C PRO A 148 15.80 -37.08 32.44
N ASP A 149 15.19 -37.79 33.39
CA ASP A 149 15.64 -37.83 34.78
C ASP A 149 17.13 -38.19 34.83
N ARG A 150 17.92 -37.44 35.62
CA ARG A 150 18.59 -37.95 36.83
C ARG A 150 19.66 -36.99 37.39
N GLN A 151 19.46 -36.69 38.67
CA GLN A 151 20.44 -36.75 39.78
C GLN A 151 21.55 -35.68 39.88
N GLY A 152 21.30 -34.71 40.76
CA GLY A 152 21.99 -34.61 42.06
C GLY A 152 23.41 -34.04 42.11
N ALA A 153 23.56 -32.85 42.69
CA ALA A 153 24.55 -32.56 43.73
C ALA A 153 24.31 -31.16 44.31
N LEU A 154 23.89 -31.13 45.57
CA LEU A 154 23.95 -29.98 46.48
C LEU A 154 25.27 -30.10 47.25
N ARG A 155 26.10 -29.04 47.27
CA ARG A 155 26.88 -28.60 48.43
C ARG A 155 27.73 -27.36 48.09
N GLU A 156 27.33 -26.23 48.66
CA GLU A 156 28.27 -25.28 49.22
C GLU A 156 28.49 -25.66 50.69
N GLY A 157 29.75 -25.59 51.14
CA GLY A 157 30.22 -26.00 52.46
C GLY A 157 31.56 -26.70 52.37
#